data_AF-A0A2P6TGK7-F1
#
_entry.id   AF-A0A2P6TGK7-F1
#
_cell.length_a   1.000
_cell.length_b   1.000
_cell.length_c   1.000
_cell.angle_alpha   90.00
_cell.angle_beta   90.00
_cell.angle_gamma   90.00
#
_symmetry.space_group_name_H-M   'P 1'
#
loop_
_entity.id
_entity.type
_entity.pdbx_description
1 polymer ?
#
loop_
_entity_poly.entity_id
_entity_poly.type
_entity_poly.pdbx_seq_one_letter_code
_entity_poly.pdbx_strand_id
1 'polypeptide(L)'
;MATPAAAAPRRLGAAAAPKGLPRLAGVSARPRRAAQTAGSFHSAALPVDQAVNGNGTVPPDPEPEPTYSWFSQEWKEERRKKKGRTVFDFERWQKHRSSARYLRHMAGMFSSSVIQGLAVPLAYVVTVSVGVATYYTAAAKGMVPLFPALKVLASAPFSLTSFALSLLLVFRTNSSYGRWDEARKMWGQVVNRSRDIARQALAYIPAAQVHLQDVICRWTIAYTRALMCHLRQGEDLGSELAGILSPSELAALLAAKHRPNFCTQVLSAAVRDAQLPGTGPTSREPTAAVPAGAAYRMDENITVFVEVSGGCERILRTPIPLGYTRHTSRFLMLWLTLLPFSLWESCGLAMIPVAALVAFLLLGVEEIGVQIEEPFSILPLEVISSTIEGNIRELQATHGAAAAVPSPIHDIIRPPQLQSPEGNSSNVVGAPSLATNGAPAGRPSGGGAR
;
A
#
# COMPACT_ATOMS: atom_id res chain seq x y z
N MET A 1 29.66 25.64 -38.13
CA MET A 1 29.21 25.27 -39.49
C MET A 1 28.40 24.00 -39.41
N ALA A 2 27.14 24.08 -39.84
CA ALA A 2 26.22 23.03 -40.30
C ALA A 2 25.92 21.80 -39.41
N THR A 3 24.76 21.84 -38.75
CA THR A 3 23.73 20.78 -38.86
C THR A 3 23.10 20.80 -40.25
N PRO A 4 22.67 19.64 -40.80
CA PRO A 4 21.24 19.26 -40.83
C PRO A 4 21.05 17.72 -40.79
N ALA A 5 19.90 17.04 -40.83
CA ALA A 5 18.47 17.31 -40.77
C ALA A 5 17.77 15.94 -40.50
N ALA A 6 16.51 16.03 -40.08
CA ALA A 6 15.59 14.93 -39.81
C ALA A 6 15.06 14.20 -41.06
N ALA A 7 14.61 12.95 -40.89
CA ALA A 7 13.54 12.34 -41.69
C ALA A 7 12.89 11.17 -40.92
N ALA A 8 11.55 11.17 -40.85
CA ALA A 8 10.69 10.15 -40.24
C ALA A 8 10.07 9.23 -41.34
N PRO A 9 9.06 8.37 -41.07
CA PRO A 9 9.13 6.91 -41.16
C PRO A 9 8.40 6.30 -42.38
N ARG A 10 8.66 5.01 -42.70
CA ARG A 10 7.85 4.22 -43.65
C ARG A 10 7.50 2.82 -43.13
N ARG A 11 6.26 2.43 -43.41
CA ARG A 11 5.48 1.28 -42.92
C ARG A 11 5.64 0.00 -43.78
N LEU A 12 5.36 -1.13 -43.12
CA LEU A 12 4.65 -2.36 -43.55
C LEU A 12 5.34 -3.39 -44.47
N GLY A 13 5.42 -4.63 -43.97
CA GLY A 13 5.69 -5.87 -44.71
C GLY A 13 5.16 -7.11 -43.96
N ALA A 14 4.01 -7.60 -44.43
CA ALA A 14 3.31 -8.89 -44.30
C ALA A 14 3.81 -10.04 -43.39
N ALA A 15 2.92 -10.44 -42.48
CA ALA A 15 2.29 -11.76 -42.28
C ALA A 15 3.05 -13.09 -42.57
N ALA A 16 3.16 -13.93 -41.53
CA ALA A 16 3.11 -15.39 -41.64
C ALA A 16 2.34 -15.97 -40.43
N ALA A 17 1.30 -16.76 -40.71
CA ALA A 17 0.45 -17.45 -39.73
C ALA A 17 0.86 -18.93 -39.59
N PRO A 18 0.61 -19.57 -38.44
CA PRO A 18 0.40 -21.01 -38.39
C PRO A 18 -1.06 -21.38 -38.15
N LYS A 19 -1.46 -22.42 -38.89
CA LYS A 19 -2.78 -23.04 -38.96
C LYS A 19 -3.11 -23.89 -37.73
N GLY A 20 -4.39 -23.91 -37.36
CA GLY A 20 -5.11 -25.15 -37.05
C GLY A 20 -5.44 -25.41 -35.57
N LEU A 21 -6.74 -25.38 -35.24
CA LEU A 21 -7.51 -26.35 -34.41
C LEU A 21 -9.00 -25.90 -34.39
N PRO A 22 -9.97 -26.81 -34.14
CA PRO A 22 -11.26 -26.81 -34.85
C PRO A 22 -12.41 -26.18 -34.06
N ARG A 23 -13.44 -25.75 -34.81
CA ARG A 23 -14.75 -25.28 -34.32
C ARG A 23 -15.56 -26.42 -33.69
N LEU A 24 -16.19 -26.15 -32.55
CA LEU A 24 -17.39 -26.86 -32.11
C LEU A 24 -18.48 -25.89 -31.64
N ALA A 25 -19.62 -26.06 -32.31
CA ALA A 25 -21.03 -25.86 -31.97
C ALA A 25 -21.46 -24.95 -30.80
N GLY A 26 -22.44 -24.10 -31.10
CA GLY A 26 -23.08 -23.19 -30.17
C GLY A 26 -24.01 -23.84 -29.14
N VAL A 27 -24.25 -23.10 -28.07
CA VAL A 27 -25.38 -23.27 -27.16
C VAL A 27 -25.93 -21.87 -26.81
N SER A 28 -27.22 -21.72 -27.07
CA SER A 28 -28.08 -20.59 -26.74
C SER A 28 -28.19 -20.36 -25.23
N ALA A 29 -28.04 -19.11 -24.77
CA ALA A 29 -28.36 -18.71 -23.40
C ALA A 29 -29.53 -17.70 -23.42
N ARG A 30 -30.71 -18.15 -22.97
CA ARG A 30 -31.88 -17.31 -22.67
C ARG A 30 -31.64 -16.47 -21.39
N PRO A 31 -32.23 -15.26 -21.27
CA PRO A 31 -32.14 -14.45 -20.06
C PRO A 31 -33.17 -14.91 -19.02
N ARG A 32 -32.77 -15.04 -17.75
CA ARG A 32 -33.70 -15.24 -16.63
C ARG A 32 -33.95 -13.90 -15.91
N ARG A 33 -35.25 -13.58 -15.81
CA ARG A 33 -35.82 -12.40 -15.16
C ARG A 33 -35.49 -12.31 -13.67
N ALA A 34 -35.38 -11.07 -13.22
CA ALA A 34 -35.38 -10.63 -11.83
C ALA A 34 -36.67 -11.04 -11.09
N ALA A 35 -36.52 -11.37 -9.81
CA ALA A 35 -37.59 -11.33 -8.82
C ALA A 35 -37.04 -10.64 -7.55
N GLN A 36 -37.55 -9.45 -7.29
CA GLN A 36 -37.42 -8.73 -6.03
C GLN A 36 -38.16 -9.50 -4.94
N THR A 37 -37.51 -9.70 -3.79
CA THR A 37 -38.23 -9.87 -2.52
C THR A 37 -37.48 -9.07 -1.46
N ALA A 38 -38.15 -8.03 -0.97
CA ALA A 38 -37.77 -7.27 0.21
C ALA A 38 -37.92 -8.15 1.45
N GLY A 39 -36.97 -8.08 2.38
CA GLY A 39 -37.00 -8.81 3.64
C GLY A 39 -36.02 -8.23 4.64
N SER A 40 -36.56 -7.68 5.72
CA SER A 40 -35.91 -7.12 6.90
C SER A 40 -34.73 -7.94 7.44
N PHE A 41 -33.62 -7.29 7.79
CA PHE A 41 -32.54 -7.90 8.56
C PHE A 41 -32.99 -8.13 10.00
N HIS A 42 -33.42 -9.36 10.28
CA HIS A 42 -33.35 -9.92 11.62
C HIS A 42 -32.07 -10.73 11.75
N SER A 43 -31.40 -10.50 12.88
CA SER A 43 -30.26 -11.25 13.41
C SER A 43 -30.44 -12.75 13.18
N ALA A 44 -29.57 -13.35 12.38
CA ALA A 44 -29.46 -14.79 12.26
C ALA A 44 -27.99 -15.16 12.45
N ALA A 45 -27.67 -15.57 13.69
CA ALA A 45 -26.49 -16.37 13.96
C ALA A 45 -26.52 -17.59 13.02
N LEU A 46 -25.48 -17.73 12.18
CA LEU A 46 -25.35 -18.89 11.32
C LEU A 46 -24.96 -20.11 12.18
N PRO A 47 -25.65 -21.26 12.04
CA PRO A 47 -25.20 -22.49 12.65
C PRO A 47 -23.95 -22.98 11.94
N VAL A 48 -22.92 -23.30 12.73
CA VAL A 48 -21.74 -24.02 12.28
C VAL A 48 -22.14 -25.48 12.09
N ASP A 49 -22.41 -25.89 10.85
CA ASP A 49 -22.50 -27.31 10.50
C ASP A 49 -21.47 -27.68 9.43
N GLN A 50 -20.42 -28.34 9.93
CA GLN A 50 -19.83 -29.56 9.40
C GLN A 50 -19.62 -29.68 7.87
N ALA A 51 -18.44 -29.25 7.43
CA ALA A 51 -17.71 -29.96 6.38
C ALA A 51 -16.57 -30.75 7.02
N VAL A 52 -16.93 -31.84 7.72
CA VAL A 52 -15.98 -32.87 8.17
C VAL A 52 -15.70 -33.76 6.97
N ASN A 53 -14.58 -33.52 6.28
CA ASN A 53 -14.02 -34.53 5.39
C ASN A 53 -13.37 -35.63 6.25
N GLY A 54 -13.77 -36.88 5.99
CA GLY A 54 -13.54 -38.08 6.80
C GLY A 54 -12.10 -38.62 6.87
N ASN A 55 -11.13 -37.78 7.22
CA ASN A 55 -9.91 -38.19 7.92
C ASN A 55 -9.29 -36.94 8.54
N GLY A 56 -9.45 -36.79 9.86
CA GLY A 56 -9.11 -35.61 10.64
C GLY A 56 -7.60 -35.37 10.83
N THR A 57 -6.83 -35.41 9.76
CA THR A 57 -5.42 -34.99 9.77
C THR A 57 -5.30 -33.68 9.01
N VAL A 58 -5.22 -32.59 9.76
CA VAL A 58 -4.61 -31.34 9.27
C VAL A 58 -3.23 -31.73 8.71
N PRO A 59 -2.86 -31.37 7.48
CA PRO A 59 -1.49 -31.59 7.02
C PRO A 59 -0.57 -30.92 8.05
N PRO A 60 0.45 -31.62 8.58
CA PRO A 60 1.34 -31.02 9.57
C PRO A 60 1.89 -29.73 8.96
N ASP A 61 1.86 -28.65 9.75
CA ASP A 61 2.58 -27.44 9.40
C ASP A 61 3.99 -27.87 8.96
N PRO A 62 4.53 -27.34 7.85
CA PRO A 62 5.90 -27.64 7.45
C PRO A 62 6.78 -27.44 8.68
N GLU A 63 7.58 -28.46 9.03
CA GLU A 63 8.43 -28.41 10.21
C GLU A 63 9.13 -27.05 10.23
N PRO A 64 9.07 -26.30 11.35
CA PRO A 64 9.75 -25.03 11.43
C PRO A 64 11.23 -25.31 11.12
N GLU A 65 11.77 -24.66 10.09
CA GLU A 65 13.22 -24.69 9.83
C GLU A 65 13.91 -24.44 11.17
N PRO A 66 14.97 -25.20 11.52
CA PRO A 66 15.59 -25.13 12.84
C PRO A 66 15.86 -23.67 13.19
N THR A 67 15.08 -23.16 14.14
CA THR A 67 15.24 -21.81 14.65
C THR A 67 16.53 -21.81 15.44
N TYR A 68 17.61 -21.43 14.79
CA TYR A 68 18.86 -21.12 15.46
C TYR A 68 18.59 -19.93 16.38
N SER A 69 18.17 -20.20 17.63
CA SER A 69 17.71 -19.20 18.60
C SER A 69 18.78 -18.16 18.95
N TRP A 70 20.04 -18.52 18.78
CA TRP A 70 21.22 -17.67 18.90
C TRP A 70 21.37 -16.64 17.76
N PHE A 71 20.55 -16.75 16.70
CA PHE A 71 20.41 -15.78 15.61
C PHE A 71 19.05 -15.08 15.56
N SER A 72 18.12 -15.32 16.51
CA SER A 72 16.77 -14.74 16.40
C SER A 72 16.84 -13.21 16.44
N GLN A 73 16.21 -12.57 15.45
CA GLN A 73 16.14 -11.10 15.36
C GLN A 73 14.89 -10.54 16.06
N GLU A 74 14.23 -11.34 16.90
CA GLU A 74 13.07 -10.93 17.71
C GLU A 74 13.39 -9.70 18.56
N TRP A 75 14.64 -9.59 19.06
CA TRP A 75 15.11 -8.41 19.77
C TRP A 75 15.07 -7.13 18.93
N LYS A 76 15.25 -7.21 17.60
CA LYS A 76 15.20 -6.05 16.69
C LYS A 76 13.76 -5.53 16.59
N GLU A 77 12.78 -6.43 16.53
CA GLU A 77 11.37 -6.07 16.49
C GLU A 77 10.91 -5.49 17.84
N GLU A 78 11.30 -6.12 18.96
CA GLU A 78 11.00 -5.60 20.30
C GLU A 78 11.64 -4.22 20.55
N ARG A 79 12.89 -4.01 20.14
CA ARG A 79 13.53 -2.69 20.24
C ARG A 79 12.90 -1.65 19.33
N ARG A 80 12.45 -2.04 18.13
CA ARG A 80 11.69 -1.16 17.22
C ARG A 80 10.34 -0.77 17.82
N LYS A 81 9.63 -1.71 18.47
CA LYS A 81 8.40 -1.42 19.23
C LYS A 81 8.69 -0.43 20.38
N LYS A 82 9.74 -0.65 21.17
CA LYS A 82 10.10 0.20 22.33
C LYS A 82 10.56 1.62 21.97
N LYS A 83 11.22 1.83 20.83
CA LYS A 83 11.78 3.14 20.47
C LYS A 83 10.81 4.05 19.71
N GLY A 84 9.67 3.51 19.26
CA GLY A 84 8.74 4.17 18.34
C GLY A 84 9.36 4.37 16.95
N ARG A 85 8.57 4.15 15.90
CA ARG A 85 9.05 4.37 14.53
C ARG A 85 9.14 5.87 14.25
N THR A 86 10.27 6.32 13.72
CA THR A 86 10.51 7.75 13.52
C THR A 86 9.73 8.31 12.34
N VAL A 87 8.79 9.22 12.61
CA VAL A 87 8.16 10.07 11.59
C VAL A 87 8.96 11.37 11.43
N PHE A 88 9.05 11.89 10.21
CA PHE A 88 9.74 13.15 9.93
C PHE A 88 8.75 14.32 9.96
N ASP A 89 8.93 15.22 10.93
CA ASP A 89 8.33 16.56 10.97
C ASP A 89 9.35 17.60 10.44
N PHE A 90 8.96 18.88 10.41
CA PHE A 90 9.82 19.97 9.95
C PHE A 90 11.12 20.07 10.74
N GLU A 91 11.07 19.88 12.07
CA GLU A 91 12.23 19.95 12.95
C GLU A 91 13.23 18.81 12.68
N ARG A 92 12.73 17.58 12.53
CA ARG A 92 13.54 16.42 12.18
C ARG A 92 14.13 16.54 10.79
N TRP A 93 13.41 17.13 9.84
CA TRP A 93 13.96 17.46 8.53
C TRP A 93 15.11 18.46 8.62
N GLN A 94 14.97 19.51 9.44
CA GLN A 94 16.05 20.47 9.70
C GLN A 94 17.26 19.79 10.34
N LYS A 95 17.05 18.93 11.34
CA LYS A 95 18.11 18.12 11.98
C LYS A 95 18.77 17.16 10.99
N HIS A 96 18.00 16.60 10.06
CA HIS A 96 18.50 15.69 9.02
C HIS A 96 19.29 16.42 7.92
N ARG A 97 18.96 17.67 7.59
CA ARG A 97 19.70 18.47 6.60
C ARG A 97 20.99 19.08 7.16
N SER A 98 21.10 19.22 8.47
CA SER A 98 22.28 19.76 9.15
C SER A 98 23.55 18.95 8.87
N SER A 99 24.66 19.62 8.54
CA SER A 99 25.99 19.00 8.33
C SER A 99 26.53 18.30 9.58
N ALA A 100 26.11 18.70 10.78
CA ALA A 100 26.44 18.02 12.03
C ALA A 100 25.87 16.58 12.11
N ARG A 101 25.00 16.20 11.16
CA ARG A 101 24.50 14.84 10.99
C ARG A 101 25.63 13.82 10.87
N TYR A 102 26.69 14.11 10.12
CA TYR A 102 27.80 13.16 9.93
C TYR A 102 28.45 12.80 11.27
N LEU A 103 28.75 13.81 12.11
CA LEU A 103 29.32 13.59 13.44
C LEU A 103 28.37 12.82 14.36
N ARG A 104 27.07 13.14 14.36
CA ARG A 104 26.07 12.40 15.15
C ARG A 104 25.96 10.93 14.72
N HIS A 105 26.00 10.66 13.42
CA HIS A 105 25.94 9.30 12.89
C HIS A 105 27.20 8.51 13.21
N MET A 106 28.38 9.15 13.16
CA MET A 106 29.63 8.54 13.60
C MET A 106 29.62 8.21 15.10
N ALA A 107 29.21 9.16 15.95
CA ALA A 107 29.13 8.94 17.39
C ALA A 107 28.12 7.84 17.77
N GLY A 108 27.02 7.73 17.02
CA GLY A 108 25.98 6.72 17.25
C GLY A 108 26.21 5.37 16.57
N MET A 109 27.31 5.20 15.83
CA MET A 109 27.57 4.03 14.96
C MET A 109 27.35 2.71 15.71
N PHE A 110 28.07 2.48 16.81
CA PHE A 110 28.00 1.22 17.58
C PHE A 110 26.64 0.97 18.28
N SER A 111 25.76 1.96 18.35
CA SER A 111 24.41 1.83 18.92
C SER A 111 23.33 1.50 17.89
N SER A 112 23.69 1.45 16.60
CA SER A 112 22.75 1.18 15.50
C SER A 112 22.32 -0.29 15.48
N SER A 113 21.03 -0.53 15.22
CA SER A 113 20.47 -1.88 15.07
C SER A 113 21.08 -2.65 13.91
N VAL A 114 21.51 -1.93 12.86
CA VAL A 114 22.23 -2.51 11.72
C VAL A 114 23.55 -3.11 12.21
N ILE A 115 24.35 -2.35 12.95
CA ILE A 115 25.68 -2.80 13.43
C ILE A 115 25.57 -3.90 14.46
N GLN A 116 24.61 -3.79 15.38
CA GLN A 116 24.34 -4.86 16.34
C GLN A 116 23.91 -6.17 15.64
N GLY A 117 23.15 -6.07 14.54
CA GLY A 117 22.80 -7.21 13.70
C GLY A 117 24.00 -7.87 13.00
N LEU A 118 25.06 -7.09 12.74
CA LEU A 118 26.26 -7.55 12.04
C LEU A 118 27.35 -8.11 12.97
N ALA A 119 27.14 -8.06 14.30
CA ALA A 119 28.16 -8.44 15.26
C ALA A 119 28.69 -9.87 15.04
N VAL A 120 27.81 -10.83 14.75
CA VAL A 120 28.21 -12.23 14.53
C VAL A 120 28.93 -12.44 13.20
N PRO A 121 28.39 -12.02 12.03
CA PRO A 121 29.13 -12.08 10.76
C PRO A 121 30.48 -11.34 10.80
N LEU A 122 30.54 -10.19 11.47
CA LEU A 122 31.77 -9.42 11.61
C LEU A 122 32.79 -10.15 12.49
N ALA A 123 32.37 -10.70 13.63
CA ALA A 123 33.22 -11.51 14.50
C ALA A 123 33.76 -12.75 13.77
N TYR A 124 32.95 -13.38 12.92
CA TYR A 124 33.41 -14.47 12.04
C TYR A 124 34.55 -14.01 11.13
N VAL A 125 34.40 -12.90 10.40
CA VAL A 125 35.47 -12.39 9.51
C VAL A 125 36.73 -12.05 10.29
N VAL A 126 36.60 -11.38 11.45
CA VAL A 126 37.74 -11.07 12.32
C VAL A 126 38.45 -12.33 12.80
N THR A 127 37.70 -13.37 13.18
CA THR A 127 38.26 -14.66 13.62
C THR A 127 39.05 -15.32 12.50
N VAL A 128 38.51 -15.34 11.28
CA VAL A 128 39.23 -15.84 10.09
C VAL A 128 40.49 -15.02 9.84
N SER A 129 40.40 -13.68 9.88
CA SER A 129 41.56 -12.79 9.73
C SER A 129 42.66 -13.05 10.75
N VAL A 130 42.30 -13.26 12.02
CA VAL A 130 43.26 -13.62 13.08
C VAL A 130 43.90 -14.98 12.81
N GLY A 131 43.11 -15.97 12.39
CA GLY A 131 43.62 -17.29 12.02
C GLY A 131 44.64 -17.22 10.86
N VAL A 132 44.31 -16.46 9.81
CA VAL A 132 45.20 -16.23 8.66
C VAL A 132 46.47 -15.49 9.07
N ALA A 133 46.36 -14.43 9.85
CA ALA A 133 47.51 -13.69 10.36
C ALA A 133 48.43 -14.57 11.22
N THR A 134 47.84 -15.41 12.08
CA THR A 134 48.57 -16.36 12.92
C THR A 134 49.31 -17.38 12.07
N TYR A 135 48.62 -17.98 11.08
CA TYR A 135 49.22 -18.95 10.17
C TYR A 135 50.41 -18.36 9.40
N TYR A 136 50.25 -17.21 8.75
CA TYR A 136 51.34 -16.61 7.98
C TYR A 136 52.48 -16.11 8.86
N THR A 137 52.21 -15.63 10.08
CA THR A 137 53.25 -15.27 11.04
C THR A 137 54.03 -16.50 11.50
N ALA A 138 53.36 -17.62 11.77
CA ALA A 138 54.01 -18.89 12.13
C ALA A 138 54.83 -19.45 10.96
N ALA A 139 54.32 -19.36 9.74
CA ALA A 139 55.03 -19.78 8.52
C ALA A 139 56.29 -18.94 8.29
N ALA A 140 56.22 -17.61 8.49
CA ALA A 140 57.37 -16.72 8.40
C ALA A 140 58.45 -17.04 9.44
N LYS A 141 58.06 -17.58 10.61
CA LYS A 141 58.97 -18.08 11.66
C LYS A 141 59.45 -19.52 11.43
N GLY A 142 59.06 -20.16 10.33
CA GLY A 142 59.43 -21.55 10.01
C GLY A 142 58.75 -22.61 10.89
N MET A 143 57.73 -22.24 11.68
CA MET A 143 57.02 -23.19 12.56
C MET A 143 56.05 -24.10 11.80
N VAL A 144 55.58 -23.67 10.63
CA VAL A 144 54.66 -24.42 9.77
C VAL A 144 55.10 -24.30 8.31
N PRO A 145 54.86 -25.32 7.46
CA PRO A 145 55.18 -25.26 6.05
C PRO A 145 54.33 -24.19 5.37
N LEU A 146 54.96 -23.37 4.55
CA LEU A 146 54.26 -22.41 3.72
C LEU A 146 53.63 -23.12 2.53
N PHE A 147 52.31 -23.27 2.51
CA PHE A 147 51.59 -23.79 1.34
C PHE A 147 51.61 -22.76 0.19
N PRO A 148 52.29 -23.02 -0.94
CA PRO A 148 52.42 -22.05 -2.03
C PRO A 148 51.07 -21.73 -2.71
N ALA A 149 50.16 -22.71 -2.76
CA ALA A 149 48.84 -22.56 -3.38
C ALA A 149 47.93 -21.54 -2.67
N LEU A 150 48.13 -21.33 -1.36
CA LEU A 150 47.38 -20.34 -0.57
C LEU A 150 47.85 -18.91 -0.81
N LYS A 151 49.12 -18.72 -1.19
CA LYS A 151 49.64 -17.41 -1.65
C LYS A 151 49.09 -17.02 -3.03
N VAL A 152 48.63 -17.98 -3.83
CA VAL A 152 48.20 -17.79 -5.23
C VAL A 152 46.68 -17.54 -5.35
N LEU A 153 45.99 -17.18 -4.26
CA LEU A 153 44.71 -16.45 -4.38
C LEU A 153 45.02 -15.03 -4.88
N ALA A 154 45.32 -14.94 -6.18
CA ALA A 154 45.78 -13.72 -6.84
C ALA A 154 44.83 -12.54 -6.59
N SER A 155 45.39 -11.34 -6.52
CA SER A 155 44.63 -10.09 -6.47
C SER A 155 43.67 -9.94 -7.66
N ALA A 156 43.95 -10.58 -8.80
CA ALA A 156 43.15 -10.50 -10.01
C ALA A 156 41.72 -11.06 -9.86
N PRO A 157 41.49 -12.32 -9.39
CA PRO A 157 40.15 -12.81 -9.04
C PRO A 157 39.38 -11.90 -8.09
N PHE A 158 40.03 -11.35 -7.05
CA PHE A 158 39.39 -10.42 -6.12
C PHE A 158 38.96 -9.12 -6.81
N SER A 159 39.83 -8.53 -7.62
CA SER A 159 39.52 -7.33 -8.40
C SER A 159 38.34 -7.56 -9.34
N LEU A 160 38.31 -8.67 -10.09
CA LEU A 160 37.22 -9.00 -11.01
C LEU A 160 35.90 -9.28 -10.29
N THR A 161 35.95 -10.05 -9.20
CA THR A 161 34.75 -10.44 -8.45
C THR A 161 34.20 -9.33 -7.57
N SER A 162 35.03 -8.36 -7.14
CA SER A 162 34.60 -7.23 -6.32
C SER A 162 33.55 -6.35 -7.02
N PHE A 163 33.73 -6.13 -8.34
CA PHE A 163 32.76 -5.41 -9.16
C PHE A 163 31.43 -6.17 -9.25
N ALA A 164 31.50 -7.47 -9.54
CA ALA A 164 30.31 -8.32 -9.61
C ALA A 164 29.55 -8.36 -8.27
N LEU A 165 30.27 -8.48 -7.15
CA LEU A 165 29.69 -8.47 -5.80
C LEU A 165 29.02 -7.12 -5.51
N SER A 166 29.68 -6.01 -5.82
CA SER A 166 29.14 -4.67 -5.64
C SER A 166 27.85 -4.47 -6.44
N LEU A 167 27.82 -4.93 -7.69
CA LEU A 167 26.66 -4.86 -8.56
C LEU A 167 25.48 -5.68 -8.03
N LEU A 168 25.74 -6.89 -7.52
CA LEU A 168 24.73 -7.74 -6.90
C LEU A 168 24.13 -7.09 -5.64
N LEU A 169 24.95 -6.44 -4.81
CA LEU A 169 24.48 -5.72 -3.62
C LEU A 169 23.62 -4.50 -3.99
N VAL A 170 24.02 -3.74 -5.03
CA VAL A 170 23.25 -2.59 -5.52
C VAL A 170 21.90 -3.05 -6.08
N PHE A 171 21.86 -4.08 -6.92
CA PHE A 171 20.60 -4.58 -7.46
C PHE A 171 19.68 -5.10 -6.35
N ARG A 172 20.23 -5.79 -5.34
CA ARG A 172 19.44 -6.25 -4.20
C ARG A 172 18.83 -5.11 -3.40
N THR A 173 19.63 -4.11 -3.06
CA THR A 173 19.14 -2.94 -2.30
C THR A 173 18.12 -2.15 -3.10
N ASN A 174 18.29 -2.02 -4.41
CA ASN A 174 17.32 -1.36 -5.29
C ASN A 174 15.99 -2.13 -5.39
N SER A 175 16.03 -3.46 -5.53
CA SER A 175 14.82 -4.30 -5.50
C SER A 175 14.10 -4.23 -4.16
N SER A 176 14.85 -4.19 -3.05
CA SER A 176 14.30 -4.03 -1.69
C SER A 176 13.62 -2.66 -1.55
N TYR A 177 14.28 -1.59 -2.00
CA TYR A 177 13.70 -0.25 -2.01
C TYR A 177 12.41 -0.16 -2.83
N GLY A 178 12.33 -0.83 -3.98
CA GLY A 178 11.11 -0.90 -4.80
C GLY A 178 9.92 -1.46 -4.03
N ARG A 179 10.12 -2.49 -3.19
CA ARG A 179 9.07 -3.05 -2.33
C ARG A 179 8.62 -2.07 -1.26
N TRP A 180 9.57 -1.35 -0.65
CA TRP A 180 9.26 -0.33 0.34
C TRP A 180 8.48 0.84 -0.24
N ASP A 181 8.90 1.34 -1.40
CA ASP A 181 8.21 2.41 -2.12
C ASP A 181 6.78 1.99 -2.50
N GLU A 182 6.60 0.76 -2.99
CA GLU A 182 5.29 0.21 -3.29
C GLU A 182 4.40 0.13 -2.03
N ALA A 183 4.91 -0.41 -0.92
CA ALA A 183 4.18 -0.48 0.34
C ALA A 183 3.79 0.91 0.85
N ARG A 184 4.69 1.90 0.75
CA ARG A 184 4.40 3.28 1.13
C ARG A 184 3.30 3.87 0.24
N LYS A 185 3.32 3.65 -1.07
CA LYS A 185 2.28 4.10 -1.99
C LYS A 185 0.92 3.49 -1.66
N MET A 186 0.85 2.19 -1.37
CA MET A 186 -0.38 1.51 -0.95
C MET A 186 -0.99 2.18 0.29
N TRP A 187 -0.19 2.40 1.34
CA TRP A 187 -0.66 3.11 2.54
C TRP A 187 -1.00 4.58 2.29
N GLY A 188 -0.39 5.21 1.28
CA GLY A 188 -0.78 6.55 0.82
C GLY A 188 -2.20 6.57 0.22
N GLN A 189 -2.56 5.53 -0.53
CA GLN A 189 -3.92 5.36 -1.06
C GLN A 189 -4.94 5.17 0.07
N VAL A 190 -4.62 4.38 1.10
CA VAL A 190 -5.49 4.22 2.29
C VAL A 190 -5.80 5.57 2.93
N VAL A 191 -4.78 6.43 3.11
CA VAL A 191 -4.96 7.78 3.67
C VAL A 191 -5.95 8.60 2.84
N ASN A 192 -5.76 8.62 1.51
CA ASN A 192 -6.60 9.41 0.62
C ASN A 192 -8.04 8.89 0.58
N ARG A 193 -8.21 7.57 0.39
CA ARG A 193 -9.53 6.93 0.27
C ARG A 193 -10.32 6.95 1.57
N SER A 194 -9.65 6.90 2.72
CA SER A 194 -10.29 7.07 4.03
C SER A 194 -10.89 8.46 4.21
N ARG A 195 -10.23 9.51 3.70
CA ARG A 195 -10.79 10.87 3.69
C ARG A 195 -11.93 11.00 2.69
N ASP A 196 -11.77 10.43 1.50
CA ASP A 196 -12.80 10.48 0.47
C ASP A 196 -14.10 9.83 0.93
N ILE A 197 -14.05 8.60 1.47
CA ILE A 197 -15.24 7.88 1.91
C ILE A 197 -15.91 8.58 3.10
N ALA A 198 -15.14 9.10 4.07
CA ALA A 198 -15.68 9.85 5.20
C ALA A 198 -16.36 11.15 4.73
N ARG A 199 -15.69 11.93 3.86
CA ARG A 199 -16.25 13.16 3.28
C ARG A 199 -17.52 12.88 2.48
N GLN A 200 -17.54 11.81 1.68
CA GLN A 200 -18.71 11.41 0.89
C GLN A 200 -19.85 10.92 1.76
N ALA A 201 -19.57 10.12 2.81
CA ALA A 201 -20.57 9.67 3.76
C ALA A 201 -21.27 10.85 4.43
N LEU A 202 -20.50 11.80 4.95
CA LEU A 202 -21.01 13.00 5.58
C LEU A 202 -21.80 13.89 4.59
N ALA A 203 -21.34 14.02 3.35
CA ALA A 203 -21.98 14.89 2.36
C ALA A 203 -23.23 14.30 1.68
N TYR A 204 -23.26 12.98 1.44
CA TYR A 204 -24.27 12.34 0.60
C TYR A 204 -25.33 11.57 1.38
N ILE A 205 -24.98 11.03 2.56
CA ILE A 205 -25.95 10.31 3.39
C ILE A 205 -26.87 11.34 4.07
N PRO A 206 -28.20 11.19 3.96
CA PRO A 206 -29.14 12.13 4.56
C PRO A 206 -28.88 12.36 6.05
N ALA A 207 -29.06 13.61 6.51
CA ALA A 207 -28.89 13.97 7.92
C ALA A 207 -29.84 13.21 8.87
N ALA A 208 -30.93 12.63 8.37
CA ALA A 208 -31.79 11.73 9.13
C ALA A 208 -31.10 10.39 9.51
N GLN A 209 -30.03 10.02 8.79
CA GLN A 209 -29.32 8.75 8.93
C GLN A 209 -27.91 8.97 9.53
N VAL A 210 -27.78 9.81 10.56
CA VAL A 210 -26.51 10.11 11.25
C VAL A 210 -25.78 8.84 11.69
N HIS A 211 -26.52 7.81 12.10
CA HIS A 211 -25.94 6.53 12.51
C HIS A 211 -25.13 5.86 11.39
N LEU A 212 -25.56 5.94 10.12
CA LEU A 212 -24.80 5.38 8.99
C LEU A 212 -23.56 6.19 8.65
N GLN A 213 -23.62 7.52 8.79
CA GLN A 213 -22.44 8.37 8.65
C GLN A 213 -21.37 7.98 9.68
N ASP A 214 -21.79 7.80 10.93
CA ASP A 214 -20.92 7.38 12.03
C ASP A 214 -20.37 5.96 11.83
N VAL A 215 -21.20 5.00 11.42
CA VAL A 215 -20.78 3.63 11.08
C VAL A 215 -19.68 3.65 10.01
N ILE A 216 -19.88 4.38 8.90
CA ILE A 216 -18.87 4.43 7.83
C ILE A 216 -17.57 5.06 8.33
N CYS A 217 -17.64 6.13 9.13
CA CYS A 217 -16.44 6.76 9.70
C CYS A 217 -15.69 5.80 10.65
N ARG A 218 -16.38 5.18 11.61
CA ARG A 218 -15.78 4.25 12.58
C ARG A 218 -15.22 3.00 11.92
N TRP A 219 -15.94 2.41 10.97
CA TRP A 219 -15.49 1.21 10.26
C TRP A 219 -14.37 1.50 9.26
N THR A 220 -14.28 2.73 8.74
CA THR A 220 -13.10 3.18 7.97
C THR A 220 -11.86 3.23 8.87
N ILE A 221 -11.98 3.78 10.09
CA ILE A 221 -10.89 3.75 11.08
C ILE A 221 -10.55 2.29 11.43
N ALA A 222 -11.56 1.46 11.67
CA ALA A 222 -11.37 0.06 12.01
C ALA A 222 -10.64 -0.73 10.92
N TYR A 223 -10.96 -0.48 9.65
CA TYR A 223 -10.23 -1.05 8.51
C TYR A 223 -8.73 -0.72 8.57
N THR A 224 -8.34 0.52 8.88
CA THR A 224 -6.92 0.90 8.92
C THR A 224 -6.15 0.18 10.02
N ARG A 225 -6.72 0.07 11.23
CA ARG A 225 -6.13 -0.66 12.36
C ARG A 225 -6.11 -2.16 12.10
N ALA A 226 -7.19 -2.71 11.54
CA ALA A 226 -7.26 -4.12 11.16
C ALA A 226 -6.19 -4.46 10.11
N LEU A 227 -5.99 -3.62 9.10
CA LEU A 227 -4.94 -3.81 8.09
C LEU A 227 -3.54 -3.72 8.70
N MET A 228 -3.30 -2.74 9.59
CA MET A 228 -2.03 -2.63 10.31
C MET A 228 -1.71 -3.90 11.10
N CYS A 229 -2.64 -4.36 11.93
CA CYS A 229 -2.49 -5.59 12.72
C CYS A 229 -2.45 -6.85 11.84
N HIS A 230 -3.05 -6.83 10.65
CA HIS A 230 -2.98 -7.94 9.70
C HIS A 230 -1.58 -8.09 9.09
N LEU A 231 -0.85 -6.97 8.91
CA LEU A 231 0.49 -6.95 8.31
C LEU A 231 1.61 -7.10 9.33
N ARG A 232 1.30 -7.23 10.62
CA ARG A 232 2.28 -7.23 11.71
C ARG A 232 1.99 -8.29 12.76
N GLN A 233 3.07 -8.88 13.27
CA GLN A 233 2.97 -9.87 14.35
C GLN A 233 3.00 -9.20 15.73
N GLY A 234 2.20 -9.75 16.64
CA GLY A 234 2.15 -9.33 18.06
C GLY A 234 1.57 -7.95 18.30
N GLU A 235 0.66 -7.48 17.43
CA GLU A 235 -0.21 -6.34 17.71
C GLU A 235 -1.57 -6.86 18.23
N ASP A 236 -2.11 -6.21 19.25
CA ASP A 236 -3.43 -6.56 19.77
C ASP A 236 -4.51 -5.64 19.17
N LEU A 237 -5.24 -6.17 18.19
CA LEU A 237 -6.34 -5.46 17.54
C LEU A 237 -7.47 -5.09 18.51
N GLY A 238 -7.67 -5.87 19.58
CA GLY A 238 -8.68 -5.58 20.59
C GLY A 238 -8.41 -4.24 21.27
N SER A 239 -7.18 -4.07 21.75
CA SER A 239 -6.71 -2.81 22.35
C SER A 239 -6.74 -1.62 21.38
N GLU A 240 -6.30 -1.80 20.13
CA GLU A 240 -6.27 -0.74 19.11
C GLU A 240 -7.66 -0.22 18.71
N LEU A 241 -8.71 -1.01 18.89
CA LEU A 241 -10.09 -0.65 18.55
C LEU A 241 -10.98 -0.37 19.76
N ALA A 242 -10.42 -0.42 20.96
CA ALA A 242 -11.13 -0.08 22.19
C ALA A 242 -11.62 1.38 22.12
N GLY A 243 -12.93 1.58 22.27
CA GLY A 243 -13.56 2.91 22.18
C GLY A 243 -13.80 3.43 20.76
N ILE A 244 -13.39 2.68 19.71
CA ILE A 244 -13.73 2.96 18.31
C ILE A 244 -14.92 2.12 17.88
N LEU A 245 -14.91 0.82 18.17
CA LEU A 245 -16.03 -0.07 17.90
C LEU A 245 -16.78 -0.42 19.19
N SER A 246 -18.08 -0.67 19.09
CA SER A 246 -18.83 -1.26 20.19
C SER A 246 -18.32 -2.68 20.51
N PRO A 247 -18.52 -3.19 21.74
CA PRO A 247 -18.04 -4.52 22.12
C PRO A 247 -18.55 -5.65 21.20
N SER A 248 -19.79 -5.55 20.71
CA SER A 248 -20.38 -6.51 19.78
C SER A 248 -19.77 -6.44 18.38
N GLU A 249 -19.51 -5.22 17.87
CA GLU A 249 -18.83 -5.03 16.59
C GLU A 249 -17.39 -5.55 16.64
N LEU A 250 -16.69 -5.28 17.75
CA LEU A 250 -15.33 -5.75 17.96
C LEU A 250 -15.27 -7.28 18.06
N ALA A 251 -16.19 -7.90 18.79
CA ALA A 251 -16.29 -9.35 18.86
C ALA A 251 -16.52 -9.99 17.48
N ALA A 252 -17.40 -9.41 16.67
CA ALA A 252 -17.65 -9.87 15.30
C ALA A 252 -16.40 -9.75 14.41
N LEU A 253 -15.69 -8.63 14.49
CA LEU A 253 -14.44 -8.41 13.75
C LEU A 253 -13.33 -9.38 14.19
N LEU A 254 -13.18 -9.64 15.48
CA LEU A 254 -12.17 -10.56 16.00
C LEU A 254 -12.45 -12.02 15.62
N ALA A 255 -13.72 -12.40 15.50
CA ALA A 255 -14.15 -13.71 15.02
C ALA A 255 -13.89 -13.93 13.52
N ALA A 256 -13.75 -12.85 12.73
CA ALA A 256 -13.49 -12.96 11.30
C ALA A 256 -12.07 -13.46 11.01
N LYS A 257 -11.95 -14.45 10.11
CA LYS A 257 -10.65 -14.96 9.64
C LYS A 257 -9.84 -13.89 8.92
N HIS A 258 -10.50 -13.09 8.07
CA HIS A 258 -9.87 -12.01 7.31
C HIS A 258 -10.42 -10.65 7.73
N ARG A 259 -9.84 -10.10 8.80
CA ARG A 259 -10.36 -8.91 9.50
C ARG A 259 -10.47 -7.67 8.61
N PRO A 260 -9.49 -7.30 7.76
CA PRO A 260 -9.64 -6.15 6.86
C PRO A 260 -10.80 -6.31 5.86
N ASN A 261 -11.05 -7.53 5.37
CA ASN A 261 -12.17 -7.80 4.45
C ASN A 261 -13.51 -7.76 5.18
N PHE A 262 -13.55 -8.15 6.45
CA PHE A 262 -14.77 -8.00 7.23
C PHE A 262 -15.15 -6.52 7.36
N CYS A 263 -14.17 -5.63 7.59
CA CYS A 263 -14.43 -4.19 7.61
C CYS A 263 -14.98 -3.68 6.27
N THR A 264 -14.45 -4.12 5.12
CA THR A 264 -14.96 -3.70 3.80
C THR A 264 -16.38 -4.21 3.54
N GLN A 265 -16.72 -5.42 4.01
CA GLN A 265 -18.10 -5.94 3.94
C GLN A 265 -19.09 -5.08 4.73
N VAL A 266 -18.71 -4.66 5.95
CA VAL A 266 -19.55 -3.77 6.76
C VAL A 266 -19.71 -2.39 6.10
N LEU A 267 -18.64 -1.85 5.52
CA LEU A 267 -18.70 -0.58 4.78
C LEU A 267 -19.64 -0.68 3.57
N SER A 268 -19.55 -1.73 2.76
CA SER A 268 -20.43 -1.93 1.60
C SER A 268 -21.89 -2.13 2.02
N ALA A 269 -22.13 -2.82 3.15
CA ALA A 269 -23.47 -2.95 3.73
C ALA A 269 -24.04 -1.59 4.15
N ALA A 270 -23.25 -0.75 4.84
CA ALA A 270 -23.67 0.59 5.25
C ALA A 270 -23.99 1.51 4.06
N VAL A 271 -23.19 1.45 2.98
CA VAL A 271 -23.44 2.21 1.75
C VAL A 271 -24.74 1.76 1.07
N ARG A 272 -25.01 0.46 1.03
CA ARG A 272 -26.26 -0.08 0.50
C ARG A 272 -27.47 0.36 1.34
N ASP A 273 -27.35 0.29 2.65
CA ASP A 273 -28.43 0.59 3.59
C ASP A 273 -28.76 2.10 3.64
N ALA A 274 -27.83 2.95 3.20
CA ALA A 274 -28.08 4.39 3.01
C ALA A 274 -29.05 4.71 1.87
N GLN A 275 -29.36 3.73 0.99
CA GLN A 275 -30.33 3.84 -0.11
C GLN A 275 -30.15 5.11 -0.97
N LEU A 276 -28.89 5.48 -1.25
CA LEU A 276 -28.58 6.67 -2.03
C LEU A 276 -29.14 6.55 -3.47
N PRO A 277 -29.51 7.68 -4.11
CA PRO A 277 -30.08 7.66 -5.45
C PRO A 277 -29.17 6.95 -6.48
N GLY A 278 -29.74 5.99 -7.21
CA GLY A 278 -29.07 5.31 -8.31
C GLY A 278 -28.82 6.23 -9.51
N THR A 279 -28.20 5.70 -10.56
CA THR A 279 -27.92 6.44 -11.83
C THR A 279 -29.17 6.73 -12.68
N GLY A 280 -30.37 6.45 -12.16
CA GLY A 280 -31.65 6.64 -12.86
C GLY A 280 -32.39 7.91 -12.44
N PRO A 281 -33.13 8.57 -13.35
CA PRO A 281 -33.94 9.74 -13.06
C PRO A 281 -35.26 9.32 -12.39
N THR A 282 -35.21 8.77 -11.17
CA THR A 282 -36.42 8.29 -10.48
C THR A 282 -36.43 8.67 -9.02
N SER A 283 -36.53 9.97 -8.73
CA SER A 283 -37.07 10.42 -7.45
C SER A 283 -37.31 11.93 -7.49
N ARG A 284 -38.60 12.29 -7.52
CA ARG A 284 -39.15 13.64 -7.28
C ARG A 284 -39.10 13.97 -5.77
N GLU A 285 -38.08 13.48 -5.07
CA GLU A 285 -37.90 13.60 -3.61
C GLU A 285 -36.91 14.71 -3.26
N PRO A 286 -36.91 15.22 -2.01
CA PRO A 286 -36.07 16.34 -1.56
C PRO A 286 -34.55 16.08 -1.64
N THR A 287 -34.11 14.86 -1.99
CA THR A 287 -32.72 14.47 -2.20
C THR A 287 -32.08 15.08 -3.47
N ALA A 288 -32.70 16.08 -4.09
CA ALA A 288 -32.22 16.78 -5.28
C ALA A 288 -30.79 17.35 -5.19
N ALA A 289 -30.19 17.41 -3.99
CA ALA A 289 -28.81 17.81 -3.75
C ALA A 289 -27.78 16.66 -3.85
N VAL A 290 -28.19 15.39 -3.79
CA VAL A 290 -27.26 14.24 -3.83
C VAL A 290 -27.00 13.83 -5.29
N PRO A 291 -25.74 13.82 -5.76
CA PRO A 291 -25.43 13.45 -7.13
C PRO A 291 -25.84 12.00 -7.46
N ALA A 292 -26.40 11.78 -8.65
CA ALA A 292 -26.67 10.44 -9.17
C ALA A 292 -25.37 9.62 -9.21
N GLY A 293 -25.42 8.38 -8.70
CA GLY A 293 -24.24 7.50 -8.61
C GLY A 293 -23.34 7.76 -7.39
N ALA A 294 -23.80 8.48 -6.38
CA ALA A 294 -23.05 8.68 -5.12
C ALA A 294 -22.65 7.34 -4.46
N ALA A 295 -23.57 6.37 -4.39
CA ALA A 295 -23.27 5.03 -3.85
C ALA A 295 -22.15 4.33 -4.63
N TYR A 296 -22.19 4.41 -5.96
CA TYR A 296 -21.15 3.80 -6.81
C TYR A 296 -19.77 4.42 -6.53
N ARG A 297 -19.68 5.75 -6.40
CA ARG A 297 -18.41 6.43 -6.06
C ARG A 297 -17.88 6.08 -4.67
N MET A 298 -18.78 5.84 -3.71
CA MET A 298 -18.39 5.37 -2.38
C MET A 298 -17.86 3.94 -2.44
N ASP A 299 -18.52 3.07 -3.21
CA ASP A 299 -18.09 1.68 -3.41
C ASP A 299 -16.75 1.57 -4.16
N GLU A 300 -16.44 2.49 -5.07
CA GLU A 300 -15.11 2.59 -5.68
C GLU A 300 -14.01 2.82 -4.63
N ASN A 301 -14.27 3.63 -3.59
CA ASN A 301 -13.30 3.81 -2.49
C ASN A 301 -13.09 2.51 -1.69
N ILE A 302 -14.16 1.74 -1.47
CA ILE A 302 -14.10 0.44 -0.79
C ILE A 302 -13.35 -0.59 -1.65
N THR A 303 -13.57 -0.57 -2.97
CA THR A 303 -12.81 -1.40 -3.93
C THR A 303 -11.31 -1.14 -3.80
N VAL A 304 -10.89 0.13 -3.71
CA VAL A 304 -9.47 0.47 -3.51
C VAL A 304 -8.94 -0.03 -2.16
N PHE A 305 -9.74 -0.08 -1.09
CA PHE A 305 -9.33 -0.73 0.15
C PHE A 305 -9.02 -2.22 -0.05
N VAL A 306 -9.87 -2.95 -0.79
CA VAL A 306 -9.61 -4.36 -1.13
C VAL A 306 -8.33 -4.50 -1.97
N GLU A 307 -8.13 -3.64 -2.97
CA GLU A 307 -6.92 -3.62 -3.80
C GLU A 307 -5.65 -3.38 -2.97
N VAL A 308 -5.69 -2.43 -2.02
CA VAL A 308 -4.57 -2.15 -1.12
C VAL A 308 -4.31 -3.34 -0.20
N SER A 309 -5.34 -3.97 0.38
CA SER A 309 -5.18 -5.16 1.23
C SER A 309 -4.46 -6.28 0.46
N GLY A 310 -4.94 -6.62 -0.74
CA GLY A 310 -4.31 -7.62 -1.59
C GLY A 310 -2.90 -7.23 -2.04
N GLY A 311 -2.68 -5.94 -2.33
CA GLY A 311 -1.35 -5.40 -2.65
C GLY A 311 -0.35 -5.55 -1.50
N CYS A 312 -0.77 -5.23 -0.27
CA CYS A 312 0.05 -5.40 0.92
C CYS A 312 0.32 -6.87 1.25
N GLU A 313 -0.67 -7.74 1.09
CA GLU A 313 -0.50 -9.20 1.25
C GLU A 313 0.49 -9.76 0.23
N ARG A 314 0.43 -9.33 -1.02
CA ARG A 314 1.41 -9.72 -2.05
C ARG A 314 2.82 -9.28 -1.66
N ILE A 315 2.99 -8.05 -1.18
CA ILE A 315 4.31 -7.56 -0.74
C ILE A 315 4.80 -8.41 0.43
N LEU A 316 3.96 -8.68 1.43
CA LEU A 316 4.35 -9.44 2.61
C LEU A 316 4.70 -10.91 2.29
N ARG A 317 3.86 -11.58 1.49
CA ARG A 317 3.96 -13.03 1.26
C ARG A 317 4.92 -13.44 0.15
N THR A 318 5.22 -12.53 -0.78
CA THR A 318 6.07 -12.84 -1.94
C THR A 318 7.37 -12.07 -1.80
N PRO A 319 8.42 -12.62 -1.15
CA PRO A 319 9.72 -11.97 -1.01
C PRO A 319 10.46 -11.88 -2.35
N ILE A 320 11.65 -11.24 -2.36
CA ILE A 320 12.55 -11.29 -3.53
C ILE A 320 12.89 -12.78 -3.78
N PRO A 321 12.97 -13.24 -5.05
CA PRO A 321 13.23 -14.65 -5.34
C PRO A 321 14.40 -15.22 -4.52
N LEU A 322 14.12 -16.27 -3.74
CA LEU A 322 15.06 -16.77 -2.73
C LEU A 322 16.42 -17.19 -3.29
N GLY A 323 16.46 -17.66 -4.54
CA GLY A 323 17.71 -17.99 -5.23
C GLY A 323 18.66 -16.79 -5.35
N TYR A 324 18.11 -15.60 -5.57
CA TYR A 324 18.85 -14.35 -5.65
C TYR A 324 19.46 -13.98 -4.29
N THR A 325 18.63 -13.91 -3.25
CA THR A 325 19.05 -13.59 -1.86
C THR A 325 20.08 -14.58 -1.32
N ARG A 326 19.86 -15.89 -1.54
CA ARG A 326 20.78 -16.95 -1.13
C ARG A 326 22.10 -16.91 -1.89
N HIS A 327 22.07 -16.64 -3.19
CA HIS A 327 23.31 -16.55 -3.99
C HIS A 327 24.15 -15.35 -3.57
N THR A 328 23.53 -14.17 -3.43
CA THR A 328 24.22 -12.94 -3.02
C THR A 328 24.87 -13.09 -1.64
N SER A 329 24.15 -13.62 -0.65
CA SER A 329 24.69 -13.82 0.71
C SER A 329 25.83 -14.84 0.75
N ARG A 330 25.70 -15.97 0.04
CA ARG A 330 26.77 -16.98 -0.06
C ARG A 330 28.01 -16.42 -0.74
N PHE A 331 27.84 -15.72 -1.86
CA PHE A 331 28.96 -15.11 -2.57
C PHE A 331 29.67 -14.06 -1.70
N LEU A 332 28.92 -13.20 -1.01
CA LEU A 332 29.47 -12.22 -0.06
C LEU A 332 30.28 -12.90 1.05
N MET A 333 29.74 -13.94 1.69
CA MET A 333 30.42 -14.62 2.80
C MET A 333 31.67 -15.38 2.33
N LEU A 334 31.62 -16.05 1.18
CA LEU A 334 32.80 -16.70 0.59
C LEU A 334 33.88 -15.67 0.25
N TRP A 335 33.49 -14.55 -0.36
CA TRP A 335 34.42 -13.49 -0.73
C TRP A 335 35.09 -12.87 0.50
N LEU A 336 34.33 -12.57 1.56
CA LEU A 336 34.86 -12.06 2.83
C LEU A 336 35.72 -13.07 3.59
N THR A 337 35.43 -14.37 3.48
CA THR A 337 36.26 -15.43 4.08
C THR A 337 37.63 -15.52 3.41
N LEU A 338 37.69 -15.31 2.09
CA LEU A 338 38.93 -15.38 1.33
C LEU A 338 39.73 -14.06 1.35
N LEU A 339 39.08 -12.93 1.66
CA LEU A 339 39.69 -11.59 1.67
C LEU A 339 40.98 -11.49 2.52
N PRO A 340 41.07 -12.06 3.73
CA PRO A 340 42.27 -11.98 4.55
C PRO A 340 43.53 -12.56 3.89
N PHE A 341 43.36 -13.57 3.03
CA PHE A 341 44.46 -14.22 2.33
C PHE A 341 45.06 -13.31 1.25
N SER A 342 44.23 -12.54 0.55
CA SER A 342 44.70 -11.62 -0.49
C SER A 342 45.33 -10.33 0.07
N LEU A 343 44.91 -9.90 1.26
CA LEU A 343 45.41 -8.68 1.90
C LEU A 343 46.73 -8.88 2.68
N TRP A 344 47.09 -10.11 3.04
CA TRP A 344 48.25 -10.37 3.89
C TRP A 344 49.56 -9.82 3.31
N GLU A 345 49.81 -10.02 2.00
CA GLU A 345 51.07 -9.59 1.37
C GLU A 345 51.23 -8.07 1.36
N SER A 346 50.12 -7.32 1.30
CA SER A 346 50.14 -5.86 1.25
C SER A 346 50.10 -5.20 2.65
N CYS A 347 49.37 -5.79 3.60
CA CYS A 347 49.07 -5.14 4.88
C CYS A 347 49.65 -5.84 6.11
N GLY A 348 50.15 -7.07 6.00
CA GLY A 348 50.59 -7.86 7.16
C GLY A 348 49.53 -7.91 8.25
N LEU A 349 49.90 -7.60 9.51
CA LEU A 349 48.96 -7.58 10.64
C LEU A 349 47.87 -6.50 10.52
N ALA A 350 48.13 -5.40 9.81
CA ALA A 350 47.12 -4.36 9.57
C ALA A 350 45.95 -4.87 8.70
N MET A 351 46.09 -6.05 8.08
CA MET A 351 45.00 -6.73 7.39
C MET A 351 43.78 -6.96 8.28
N ILE A 352 43.95 -7.26 9.57
CA ILE A 352 42.81 -7.58 10.48
C ILE A 352 41.82 -6.41 10.56
N PRO A 353 42.22 -5.18 10.95
CA PRO A 353 41.28 -4.05 10.98
C PRO A 353 40.79 -3.65 9.58
N VAL A 354 41.59 -3.83 8.52
CA VAL A 354 41.18 -3.53 7.15
C VAL A 354 40.08 -4.49 6.67
N ALA A 355 40.25 -5.80 6.88
CA ALA A 355 39.26 -6.82 6.53
C ALA A 355 37.96 -6.62 7.32
N ALA A 356 38.06 -6.28 8.61
CA ALA A 356 36.91 -5.94 9.44
C ALA A 356 36.14 -4.72 8.90
N LEU A 357 36.86 -3.67 8.47
CA LEU A 357 36.24 -2.47 7.88
C LEU A 357 35.53 -2.80 6.57
N VAL A 358 36.16 -3.54 5.66
CA VAL A 358 35.55 -3.96 4.39
C VAL A 358 34.31 -4.84 4.63
N ALA A 359 34.41 -5.80 5.55
CA ALA A 359 33.29 -6.65 5.94
C ALA A 359 32.13 -5.82 6.49
N PHE A 360 32.42 -4.89 7.40
CA PHE A 360 31.41 -3.98 7.96
C PHE A 360 30.67 -3.20 6.86
N LEU A 361 31.38 -2.65 5.87
CA LEU A 361 30.76 -1.90 4.79
C LEU A 361 29.89 -2.78 3.88
N LEU A 362 30.39 -3.93 3.44
CA LEU A 362 29.67 -4.80 2.50
C LEU A 362 28.49 -5.54 3.16
N LEU A 363 28.69 -6.08 4.35
CA LEU A 363 27.61 -6.68 5.15
C LEU A 363 26.59 -5.62 5.56
N GLY A 364 27.02 -4.39 5.81
CA GLY A 364 26.15 -3.25 6.07
C GLY A 364 25.15 -3.00 4.94
N VAL A 365 25.62 -3.01 3.69
CA VAL A 365 24.73 -2.84 2.52
C VAL A 365 23.76 -4.00 2.38
N GLU A 366 24.22 -5.23 2.60
CA GLU A 366 23.38 -6.44 2.52
C GLU A 366 22.27 -6.44 3.59
N GLU A 367 22.63 -6.13 4.84
CA GLU A 367 21.71 -6.04 5.98
C GLU A 367 20.70 -4.90 5.81
N ILE A 368 21.10 -3.74 5.27
CA ILE A 368 20.17 -2.66 4.90
C ILE A 368 19.16 -3.16 3.86
N GLY A 369 19.62 -3.93 2.87
CA GLY A 369 18.73 -4.57 1.89
C GLY A 369 17.67 -5.44 2.56
N VAL A 370 18.07 -6.34 3.46
CA VAL A 370 17.14 -7.19 4.23
C VAL A 370 16.14 -6.37 5.02
N GLN A 371 16.58 -5.33 5.73
CA GLN A 371 15.70 -4.51 6.56
C GLN A 371 14.66 -3.72 5.76
N ILE A 372 14.97 -3.34 4.52
CA ILE A 372 14.06 -2.61 3.63
C ILE A 372 13.13 -3.59 2.88
N GLU A 373 13.56 -4.84 2.66
CA GLU A 373 12.79 -5.88 1.96
C GLU A 373 11.45 -6.21 2.63
N GLU A 374 11.37 -6.10 3.96
CA GLU A 374 10.14 -6.21 4.75
C GLU A 374 9.70 -4.79 5.20
N PRO A 375 8.82 -4.12 4.44
CA PRO A 375 8.56 -2.71 4.65
C PRO A 375 7.61 -2.40 5.82
N PHE A 376 6.80 -3.36 6.26
CA PHE A 376 5.78 -3.11 7.28
C PHE A 376 6.38 -3.05 8.68
N SER A 377 7.56 -3.63 8.94
CA SER A 377 8.30 -3.39 10.18
C SER A 377 8.97 -2.02 10.27
N ILE A 378 9.17 -1.31 9.16
CA ILE A 378 9.85 0.01 9.13
C ILE A 378 8.90 1.19 8.93
N LEU A 379 7.80 0.99 8.20
CA LEU A 379 6.80 2.05 8.00
C LEU A 379 6.11 2.42 9.33
N PRO A 380 5.83 3.70 9.61
CA PRO A 380 5.16 4.12 10.84
C PRO A 380 3.62 3.95 10.74
N LEU A 381 3.14 2.71 10.53
CA LEU A 381 1.72 2.43 10.30
C LEU A 381 0.81 2.86 11.46
N GLU A 382 1.29 2.84 12.70
CA GLU A 382 0.55 3.33 13.88
C GLU A 382 0.24 4.83 13.72
N VAL A 383 1.27 5.60 13.33
CA VAL A 383 1.14 7.06 13.16
C VAL A 383 0.31 7.38 11.93
N ILE A 384 0.43 6.59 10.85
CA ILE A 384 -0.43 6.74 9.67
C ILE A 384 -1.89 6.47 10.06
N SER A 385 -2.17 5.40 10.80
CA SER A 385 -3.52 5.04 11.24
C SER A 385 -4.10 6.09 12.20
N SER A 386 -3.31 6.58 13.16
CA SER A 386 -3.73 7.66 14.06
C SER A 386 -3.98 8.97 13.32
N THR A 387 -3.19 9.26 12.28
CA THR A 387 -3.41 10.42 11.40
C THR A 387 -4.71 10.28 10.63
N ILE A 388 -5.03 9.09 10.11
CA ILE A 388 -6.30 8.83 9.42
C ILE A 388 -7.47 9.03 10.38
N GLU A 389 -7.39 8.45 11.58
CA GLU A 389 -8.39 8.63 12.63
C GLU A 389 -8.61 10.12 12.96
N GLY A 390 -7.53 10.88 13.18
CA GLY A 390 -7.60 12.32 13.43
C GLY A 390 -8.32 13.07 12.32
N ASN A 391 -7.96 12.79 11.05
CA ASN A 391 -8.61 13.44 9.90
C ASN A 391 -10.10 13.11 9.81
N ILE A 392 -10.50 11.86 10.07
CA ILE A 392 -11.91 11.45 10.01
C ILE A 392 -12.70 12.13 11.12
N ARG A 393 -12.17 12.15 12.35
CA ARG A 393 -12.81 12.82 13.49
C ARG A 393 -12.93 14.34 13.28
N GLU A 394 -11.90 14.97 12.71
CA GLU A 394 -11.93 16.38 12.32
C GLU A 394 -13.00 16.66 11.25
N LEU A 395 -13.10 15.79 10.23
CA LEU A 395 -14.16 15.88 9.22
C LEU A 395 -15.54 15.76 9.86
N GLN A 396 -15.75 14.83 10.79
CA GLN A 396 -17.01 14.71 11.51
C GLN A 396 -17.32 15.96 12.36
N ALA A 397 -16.33 16.53 13.05
CA ALA A 397 -16.51 17.70 13.90
C ALA A 397 -16.78 19.00 13.12
N THR A 398 -16.17 19.16 11.95
CA THR A 398 -16.33 20.34 11.08
C THR A 398 -17.54 20.22 10.14
N HIS A 399 -18.07 19.01 9.98
CA HIS A 399 -19.29 18.77 9.21
C HIS A 399 -20.48 19.49 9.84
N GLY A 400 -21.21 20.28 9.04
CA GLY A 400 -22.30 21.14 9.51
C GLY A 400 -21.87 22.57 9.91
N ALA A 401 -20.66 22.78 10.42
CA ALA A 401 -20.13 24.13 10.68
C ALA A 401 -20.00 24.94 9.38
N ALA A 402 -19.60 24.29 8.28
CA ALA A 402 -19.58 24.88 6.95
C ALA A 402 -20.97 25.22 6.39
N ALA A 403 -22.03 24.53 6.83
CA ALA A 403 -23.41 24.85 6.47
C ALA A 403 -23.95 26.06 7.27
N ALA A 404 -23.33 26.39 8.40
CA ALA A 404 -23.67 27.55 9.24
C ALA A 404 -22.93 28.83 8.82
N VAL A 405 -21.90 28.76 7.97
CA VAL A 405 -21.26 29.94 7.38
C VAL A 405 -22.13 30.44 6.23
N PRO A 406 -22.71 31.65 6.30
CA PRO A 406 -23.43 32.24 5.18
C PRO A 406 -22.43 32.42 4.03
N SER A 407 -22.51 31.58 3.01
CA SER A 407 -21.65 31.76 1.84
C SER A 407 -22.16 32.96 1.03
N PRO A 408 -21.32 33.97 0.74
CA PRO A 408 -21.69 35.03 -0.21
C PRO A 408 -21.97 34.49 -1.63
N ILE A 409 -21.69 33.21 -1.88
CA ILE A 409 -21.94 32.53 -3.16
C ILE A 409 -23.38 31.98 -3.24
N HIS A 410 -24.04 31.69 -2.11
CA HIS A 410 -25.42 31.17 -2.12
C HIS A 410 -26.43 32.21 -2.64
N ASP A 411 -26.11 33.50 -2.56
CA ASP A 411 -26.93 34.58 -3.12
C ASP A 411 -26.68 34.82 -4.62
N ILE A 412 -25.53 34.39 -5.16
CA ILE A 412 -25.17 34.55 -6.58
C ILE A 412 -25.83 33.46 -7.46
N ILE A 413 -26.14 32.29 -6.88
CA ILE A 413 -26.65 31.13 -7.62
C ILE A 413 -28.19 31.08 -7.70
N ARG A 414 -28.93 31.93 -6.95
CA ARG A 414 -30.40 31.98 -7.13
C ARG A 414 -30.72 32.58 -8.50
N PRO A 415 -31.33 31.84 -9.44
CA PRO A 415 -31.86 32.47 -10.65
C PRO A 415 -32.91 33.51 -10.23
N PRO A 416 -33.00 34.66 -10.92
CA PRO A 416 -34.00 35.67 -10.60
C PRO A 416 -35.37 35.02 -10.63
N GLN A 417 -36.12 35.17 -9.53
CA GLN A 417 -37.50 34.73 -9.43
C GLN A 417 -38.28 35.37 -10.59
N LEU A 418 -38.70 34.57 -11.56
CA LEU A 418 -39.68 34.99 -12.55
C LEU A 418 -40.97 35.27 -11.78
N GLN A 419 -41.20 36.55 -11.46
CA GLN A 419 -42.46 37.01 -10.93
C GLN A 419 -43.54 36.60 -11.92
N SER A 420 -44.41 35.69 -11.50
CA SER A 420 -45.64 35.39 -12.21
C SER A 420 -46.50 36.66 -12.14
N PRO A 421 -47.00 37.21 -13.24
CA PRO A 421 -47.87 38.38 -13.16
C PRO A 421 -49.18 37.95 -12.50
N GLU A 422 -49.34 38.32 -11.23
CA GLU A 422 -50.61 38.22 -10.51
C GLU A 422 -51.65 39.06 -11.26
N GLY A 423 -52.80 38.44 -11.51
CA GLY A 423 -53.93 39.08 -12.15
C GLY A 423 -54.40 40.27 -11.34
N ASN A 424 -54.43 41.44 -11.97
CA ASN A 424 -55.19 42.56 -11.46
C ASN A 424 -56.34 42.87 -12.43
N SER A 425 -57.49 42.27 -12.12
CA SER A 425 -58.77 42.58 -12.73
C SER A 425 -59.33 43.86 -12.11
N SER A 426 -59.07 45.01 -12.71
CA SER A 426 -59.98 46.18 -12.70
C SER A 426 -59.31 47.40 -13.32
N ASN A 427 -59.62 47.70 -14.59
CA ASN A 427 -60.16 49.01 -14.96
C ASN A 427 -60.55 49.03 -16.44
N VAL A 428 -61.81 49.38 -16.65
CA VAL A 428 -62.45 49.66 -17.94
C VAL A 428 -61.88 50.96 -18.50
N VAL A 429 -61.70 51.03 -19.82
CA VAL A 429 -62.22 52.08 -20.74
C VAL A 429 -61.45 52.03 -22.07
N GLY A 430 -62.21 51.88 -23.18
CA GLY A 430 -61.85 52.45 -24.48
C GLY A 430 -61.31 51.50 -25.55
N ALA A 431 -62.20 50.85 -26.30
CA ALA A 431 -61.95 50.51 -27.71
C ALA A 431 -62.08 51.81 -28.56
N PRO A 432 -61.37 51.93 -29.70
CA PRO A 432 -61.93 51.46 -30.99
C PRO A 432 -60.81 50.87 -31.90
N SER A 433 -61.00 49.75 -32.62
CA SER A 433 -61.81 49.52 -33.83
C SER A 433 -60.91 49.11 -35.02
N LEU A 434 -61.49 48.31 -35.92
CA LEU A 434 -61.08 47.89 -37.27
C LEU A 434 -60.17 46.65 -37.36
N ALA A 435 -60.74 45.48 -37.70
CA ALA A 435 -61.01 45.00 -39.07
C ALA A 435 -59.70 44.48 -39.72
N THR A 436 -59.56 43.29 -40.30
CA THR A 436 -60.51 42.41 -41.01
C THR A 436 -59.79 41.09 -41.37
N ASN A 437 -60.56 40.00 -41.40
CA ASN A 437 -60.55 38.88 -42.36
C ASN A 437 -59.28 38.05 -42.62
N GLY A 438 -59.47 36.72 -42.54
CA GLY A 438 -58.95 35.80 -43.56
C GLY A 438 -58.27 34.53 -43.05
N ALA A 439 -59.05 33.47 -42.81
CA ALA A 439 -58.63 32.10 -43.11
C ALA A 439 -58.94 31.82 -44.61
N PRO A 440 -58.53 30.71 -45.28
CA PRO A 440 -58.03 29.44 -44.73
C PRO A 440 -56.96 28.67 -45.57
N ALA A 441 -56.63 27.46 -45.07
CA ALA A 441 -56.31 26.21 -45.79
C ALA A 441 -54.91 25.94 -46.37
N GLY A 442 -54.40 24.73 -46.08
CA GLY A 442 -53.34 24.06 -46.87
C GLY A 442 -52.41 23.11 -46.11
N ARG A 443 -52.79 21.83 -45.95
CA ARG A 443 -51.85 20.67 -45.92
C ARG A 443 -51.46 20.35 -47.39
N PRO A 444 -50.37 19.61 -47.74
CA PRO A 444 -49.87 18.40 -47.05
C PRO A 444 -48.35 18.05 -47.13
N SER A 445 -47.98 17.00 -46.39
CA SER A 445 -47.02 15.90 -46.66
C SER A 445 -45.61 16.09 -47.27
N GLY A 446 -44.64 15.41 -46.65
CA GLY A 446 -43.36 14.93 -47.21
C GLY A 446 -42.31 14.87 -46.09
N GLY A 447 -41.72 13.76 -45.66
CA GLY A 447 -41.23 12.61 -46.40
C GLY A 447 -39.75 12.86 -46.75
N GLY A 448 -38.80 12.23 -46.06
CA GLY A 448 -37.39 12.32 -46.45
C GLY A 448 -36.39 11.88 -45.39
N ALA A 449 -35.91 10.65 -45.54
CA ALA A 449 -34.77 10.08 -44.85
C ALA A 449 -33.44 10.79 -45.19
N ARG A 450 -32.51 10.80 -44.25
CA ARG A 450 -31.11 10.39 -44.44
C ARG A 450 -30.45 10.09 -43.10
#